data_AF-A0A8J4X0X0-F1
#
_entry.id   AF-A0A8J4X0X0-F1
#
_cell.length_a   1.000
_cell.length_b   1.000
_cell.length_c   1.000
_cell.angle_alpha   90.00
_cell.angle_beta   90.00
_cell.angle_gamma   90.00
#
_symmetry.space_group_name_H-M   'P 1'
#
loop_
_entity.id
_entity.type
_entity.pdbx_description
1 polymer ?
#
loop_
_entity_poly.entity_id
_entity_poly.type
_entity_poly.pdbx_seq_one_letter_code
_entity_poly.pdbx_strand_id
1 'polypeptide(L)'
;MANANPQQAVKIQRRMNSRRIQECFIEGRHLSLENLREQMSLQDPQNPMMTYLGKQIPPYPTPVEFWVSNVAHVTVKSGFEKILHSEQFRPGAGGFSWWGLKMNKDEIKAAETEKWPFLETFTTSPPFKPETSRYGNYRFTFPLSELMKWYKEQNCAGKEPVLRMHETVTYKQEIMYTVLIHSPEYNEHFREYPLLKESEWVRYQDGKIIWKAQAICETHWYQFVSGEIVK
;
A
#
# COMPACT_ATOMS: atom_id res chain seq x y z
N MET A 1 0.59 -16.57 21.03
CA MET A 1 1.73 -16.60 20.10
C MET A 1 1.32 -17.45 18.91
N ALA A 2 0.92 -16.83 17.81
CA ALA A 2 0.65 -17.52 16.56
C ALA A 2 1.85 -17.28 15.65
N ASN A 3 2.68 -18.30 15.47
CA ASN A 3 3.72 -18.30 14.45
C ASN A 3 3.04 -18.23 13.09
N ALA A 4 3.10 -17.08 12.43
CA ALA A 4 2.84 -17.02 11.00
C ALA A 4 3.94 -17.86 10.32
N ASN A 5 3.57 -19.06 9.85
CA ASN A 5 4.47 -19.97 9.18
C ASN A 5 4.91 -19.32 7.85
N PRO A 6 6.20 -18.96 7.66
CA PRO A 6 6.65 -18.20 6.49
C PRO A 6 6.51 -18.94 5.15
N GLN A 7 6.18 -20.23 5.18
CA GLN A 7 6.24 -21.15 4.03
C GLN A 7 4.88 -21.66 3.55
N GLN A 8 3.76 -21.12 4.04
CA GLN A 8 2.46 -21.60 3.55
C GLN A 8 2.22 -21.09 2.12
N ALA A 9 2.09 -22.04 1.18
CA ALA A 9 1.74 -21.74 -0.20
C ALA A 9 0.50 -20.85 -0.25
N VAL A 10 0.63 -19.68 -0.86
CA VAL A 10 -0.49 -18.75 -1.08
C VAL A 10 -1.12 -19.04 -2.43
N LYS A 11 -2.37 -18.64 -2.65
CA LYS A 11 -2.99 -18.72 -3.97
C LYS A 11 -2.87 -17.37 -4.67
N ILE A 12 -2.23 -17.34 -5.83
CA ILE A 12 -2.18 -16.14 -6.67
C ILE A 12 -3.40 -16.12 -7.59
N GLN A 13 -4.18 -15.04 -7.52
CA GLN A 13 -5.41 -14.87 -8.28
C GLN A 13 -5.27 -13.69 -9.24
N ARG A 14 -6.08 -13.68 -10.31
CA ARG A 14 -6.09 -12.61 -11.32
C ARG A 14 -7.47 -11.98 -11.38
N ARG A 15 -7.52 -10.65 -11.52
CA ARG A 15 -8.78 -9.92 -11.76
C ARG A 15 -8.58 -8.77 -12.73
N MET A 16 -9.69 -8.35 -13.35
CA MET A 16 -9.77 -7.11 -14.10
C MET A 16 -10.31 -6.02 -13.17
N ASN A 17 -9.53 -4.97 -12.91
CA ASN A 17 -9.99 -3.86 -12.07
C ASN A 17 -10.92 -2.91 -12.84
N SER A 18 -11.47 -1.91 -12.14
CA SER A 18 -12.41 -0.92 -12.70
C SER A 18 -11.86 -0.11 -13.89
N ARG A 19 -10.54 -0.09 -14.07
CA ARG A 19 -9.85 0.59 -15.19
C ARG A 19 -9.61 -0.34 -16.37
N ARG A 20 -10.20 -1.55 -16.37
CA ARG A 20 -9.95 -2.61 -17.35
C ARG A 20 -8.47 -2.99 -17.44
N ILE A 21 -7.82 -3.00 -16.29
CA ILE A 21 -6.44 -3.42 -16.13
C ILE A 21 -6.43 -4.77 -15.42
N GLN A 22 -5.70 -5.73 -15.99
CA GLN A 22 -5.44 -7.01 -15.35
C GLN A 22 -4.38 -6.85 -14.26
N GLU A 23 -4.70 -7.30 -13.05
CA GLU A 23 -3.81 -7.33 -11.89
C GLU A 23 -3.83 -8.72 -11.25
N CYS A 24 -2.76 -9.05 -10.52
CA CYS A 24 -2.73 -10.24 -9.68
C CYS A 24 -2.86 -9.84 -8.22
N PHE A 25 -3.46 -10.69 -7.41
CA PHE A 25 -3.65 -10.42 -5.99
C PHE A 25 -3.58 -11.71 -5.17
N ILE A 26 -3.19 -11.54 -3.92
CA ILE A 26 -3.13 -12.57 -2.89
C ILE A 26 -3.92 -12.06 -1.70
N GLU A 27 -5.02 -12.73 -1.36
CA GLU A 27 -5.92 -12.35 -0.28
C GLU A 27 -5.32 -12.66 1.10
N GLY A 28 -5.66 -11.84 2.10
CA GLY A 28 -5.35 -12.05 3.51
C GLY A 28 -3.88 -11.97 3.89
N ARG A 29 -3.01 -11.46 3.00
CA ARG A 29 -1.56 -11.44 3.20
C ARG A 29 -0.90 -10.16 2.69
N HIS A 30 0.06 -9.65 3.44
CA HIS A 30 1.09 -8.72 2.95
C HIS A 30 2.41 -9.47 2.80
N LEU A 31 2.79 -9.83 1.58
CA LEU A 31 4.01 -10.62 1.33
C LEU A 31 5.23 -9.75 1.12
N SER A 32 6.37 -10.17 1.67
CA SER A 32 7.68 -9.59 1.34
C SER A 32 7.96 -9.67 -0.17
N LEU A 33 8.86 -8.83 -0.66
CA LEU A 33 9.31 -8.85 -2.05
C LEU A 33 9.91 -10.22 -2.42
N GLU A 34 10.64 -10.83 -1.49
CA GLU A 34 11.24 -12.16 -1.62
C GLU A 34 10.17 -13.25 -1.71
N ASN A 35 9.23 -13.30 -0.76
CA ASN A 35 8.15 -14.29 -0.77
C ASN A 35 7.28 -14.12 -2.01
N LEU A 36 6.99 -12.88 -2.44
CA LEU A 36 6.24 -12.62 -3.66
C LEU A 36 6.99 -13.17 -4.89
N ARG A 37 8.30 -12.96 -4.99
CA ARG A 37 9.15 -13.53 -6.05
C ARG A 37 9.10 -15.05 -6.05
N GLU A 38 9.26 -15.70 -4.90
CA GLU A 38 9.22 -17.17 -4.80
C GLU A 38 7.85 -17.72 -5.23
N GLN A 39 6.77 -17.19 -4.66
CA GLN A 39 5.42 -17.68 -4.92
C GLN A 39 5.00 -17.46 -6.38
N MET A 40 5.34 -16.30 -6.96
CA MET A 40 5.09 -16.05 -8.39
C MET A 40 5.94 -16.93 -9.30
N SER A 41 7.20 -17.20 -8.95
CA SER A 41 8.06 -18.11 -9.73
C SER A 41 7.49 -19.53 -9.78
N LEU A 42 6.87 -19.99 -8.69
CA LEU A 42 6.30 -21.32 -8.59
C LEU A 42 4.93 -21.45 -9.29
N GLN A 43 4.08 -20.43 -9.19
CA GLN A 43 2.68 -20.53 -9.64
C GLN A 43 2.40 -19.87 -10.99
N ASP A 44 3.14 -18.81 -11.34
CA ASP A 44 2.89 -17.99 -12.52
C ASP A 44 4.20 -17.38 -13.09
N PRO A 45 5.17 -18.22 -13.49
CA PRO A 45 6.49 -17.75 -13.92
C PRO A 45 6.46 -16.90 -15.20
N GLN A 46 5.39 -16.99 -15.99
CA GLN A 46 5.20 -16.20 -17.21
C GLN A 46 4.54 -14.83 -16.96
N ASN A 47 4.23 -14.50 -15.71
CA ASN A 47 3.64 -13.22 -15.37
C ASN A 47 4.59 -12.06 -15.74
N PRO A 48 4.12 -10.97 -16.38
CA PRO A 48 4.97 -9.82 -16.69
C PRO A 48 5.68 -9.20 -15.47
N MET A 49 5.10 -9.33 -14.28
CA MET A 49 5.73 -8.89 -13.03
C MET A 49 7.06 -9.62 -12.75
N MET A 50 7.22 -10.86 -13.24
CA MET A 50 8.46 -11.63 -13.07
C MET A 50 9.66 -10.97 -13.75
N THR A 51 9.43 -10.18 -14.81
CA THR A 51 10.48 -9.36 -15.44
C THR A 51 11.04 -8.31 -14.48
N TYR A 52 10.27 -7.85 -13.50
CA TYR A 52 10.70 -6.87 -12.49
C TYR A 52 11.19 -7.56 -11.22
N LEU A 53 10.48 -8.59 -10.74
CA LEU A 53 10.90 -9.35 -9.58
C LEU A 53 12.23 -10.04 -9.83
N GLY A 54 12.53 -10.51 -11.04
CA GLY A 54 13.79 -11.17 -11.38
C GLY A 54 14.98 -10.23 -11.58
N LYS A 55 14.80 -8.90 -11.54
CA LYS A 55 15.92 -7.97 -11.77
C LYS A 55 16.94 -8.06 -10.64
N GLN A 56 18.22 -8.06 -11.02
CA GLN A 56 19.29 -7.78 -10.09
C GLN A 56 19.27 -6.29 -9.77
N ILE A 57 18.99 -5.96 -8.50
CA ILE A 57 18.86 -4.59 -8.04
C ILE A 57 20.17 -4.21 -7.31
N PRO A 58 20.83 -3.10 -7.65
CA PRO A 58 22.00 -2.64 -6.90
C PRO A 58 21.62 -2.32 -5.45
N PRO A 59 22.57 -2.30 -4.50
CA PRO A 59 22.27 -1.90 -3.14
C PRO A 59 21.55 -0.55 -3.09
N TYR A 60 20.48 -0.45 -2.31
CA TYR A 60 19.69 0.77 -2.13
C TYR A 60 19.03 0.75 -0.73
N PRO A 61 18.51 1.89 -0.24
CA PRO A 61 17.81 1.92 1.04
C PRO A 61 16.56 1.04 1.01
N THR A 62 16.62 -0.11 1.68
CA THR A 62 15.47 -1.01 1.85
C THR A 62 15.65 -1.97 3.05
N PRO A 63 14.58 -2.30 3.79
CA PRO A 63 13.30 -1.59 3.80
C PRO A 63 13.43 -0.23 4.51
N VAL A 64 12.54 0.71 4.18
CA VAL A 64 12.47 2.04 4.82
C VAL A 64 11.10 2.22 5.45
N GLU A 65 11.08 2.67 6.71
CA GLU A 65 9.83 2.91 7.44
C GLU A 65 9.37 4.37 7.26
N PHE A 66 8.16 4.55 6.73
CA PHE A 66 7.51 5.85 6.59
C PHE A 66 6.29 5.95 7.47
N TRP A 67 6.10 7.12 8.08
CA TRP A 67 4.96 7.43 8.94
C TRP A 67 4.02 8.40 8.22
N VAL A 68 3.02 7.85 7.54
CA VAL A 68 2.16 8.61 6.63
C VAL A 68 0.89 9.06 7.32
N SER A 69 0.69 10.37 7.34
CA SER A 69 -0.44 11.03 7.99
C SER A 69 -1.60 11.36 7.06
N ASN A 70 -1.35 11.45 5.75
CA ASN A 70 -2.35 11.86 4.77
C ASN A 70 -2.72 10.74 3.81
N VAL A 71 -3.99 10.70 3.44
CA VAL A 71 -4.51 9.83 2.38
C VAL A 71 -5.21 10.65 1.31
N ALA A 72 -5.28 10.08 0.11
CA ALA A 72 -5.93 10.69 -1.03
C ALA A 72 -6.92 9.74 -1.71
N HIS A 73 -8.11 10.25 -1.97
CA HIS A 73 -9.07 9.64 -2.88
C HIS A 73 -8.96 10.34 -4.24
N VAL A 74 -8.72 9.55 -5.29
CA VAL A 74 -8.60 10.06 -6.65
C VAL A 74 -9.76 9.53 -7.48
N THR A 75 -10.40 10.42 -8.23
CA THR A 75 -11.57 10.09 -9.03
C THR A 75 -11.65 10.88 -10.34
N VAL A 76 -12.57 10.48 -11.20
CA VAL A 76 -12.90 11.15 -12.46
C VAL A 76 -14.11 12.07 -12.27
N LYS A 77 -14.44 12.88 -13.27
CA LYS A 77 -15.53 13.88 -13.21
C LYS A 77 -16.84 13.31 -12.67
N SER A 78 -17.27 12.14 -13.16
CA SER A 78 -18.51 11.50 -12.71
C SER A 78 -18.48 11.05 -11.25
N GLY A 79 -17.32 10.66 -10.72
CA GLY A 79 -17.16 10.35 -9.30
C GLY A 79 -17.15 11.60 -8.44
N PHE A 80 -16.51 12.68 -8.91
CA PHE A 80 -16.56 13.99 -8.27
C PHE A 80 -17.99 14.52 -8.16
N GLU A 81 -18.77 14.50 -9.24
CA GLU A 81 -20.18 14.92 -9.26
C GLU A 81 -21.02 14.10 -8.26
N LYS A 82 -20.82 12.78 -8.20
CA LYS A 82 -21.49 11.92 -7.22
C LYS A 82 -21.17 12.32 -5.78
N ILE A 83 -19.90 12.59 -5.48
CA ILE A 83 -19.47 13.03 -4.14
C ILE A 83 -20.12 14.37 -3.79
N LEU A 84 -20.17 15.33 -4.73
CA LEU A 84 -20.84 16.61 -4.49
C LEU A 84 -22.34 16.45 -4.22
N HIS A 85 -23.02 15.57 -4.96
CA HIS A 85 -24.46 15.36 -4.78
C HIS A 85 -24.82 14.57 -3.52
N SER A 86 -23.98 13.61 -3.13
CA SER A 86 -24.28 12.77 -1.96
C SER A 86 -23.56 13.21 -0.69
N GLU A 87 -22.62 14.14 -0.78
CA GLU A 87 -21.71 14.59 0.30
C GLU A 87 -20.99 13.42 1.00
N GLN A 88 -20.74 12.33 0.26
CA GLN A 88 -20.29 11.05 0.81
C GLN A 88 -19.35 10.34 -0.17
N PHE A 89 -18.30 9.70 0.35
CA PHE A 89 -17.40 8.84 -0.40
C PHE A 89 -17.97 7.43 -0.56
N ARG A 90 -19.03 7.30 -1.36
CA ARG A 90 -19.71 6.02 -1.56
C ARG A 90 -18.82 5.03 -2.32
N PRO A 91 -18.84 3.74 -1.94
CA PRO A 91 -18.12 2.73 -2.67
C PRO A 91 -18.61 2.63 -4.12
N GLY A 92 -17.69 2.27 -5.03
CA GLY A 92 -18.05 1.95 -6.40
C GLY A 92 -18.76 0.59 -6.53
N ALA A 93 -18.92 0.11 -7.77
CA ALA A 93 -19.54 -1.20 -8.05
C ALA A 93 -18.84 -2.39 -7.35
N GLY A 94 -17.59 -2.23 -6.93
CA GLY A 94 -16.82 -3.24 -6.19
C GLY A 94 -16.98 -3.17 -4.66
N GLY A 95 -17.89 -2.39 -4.11
CA GLY A 95 -18.17 -2.36 -2.67
C GLY A 95 -17.12 -1.62 -1.81
N PHE A 96 -16.02 -1.16 -2.41
CA PHE A 96 -14.95 -0.45 -1.70
C PHE A 96 -14.79 1.01 -2.17
N SER A 97 -14.40 1.86 -1.22
CA SER A 97 -13.89 3.21 -1.46
C SER A 97 -12.37 3.18 -1.30
N TRP A 98 -11.64 3.44 -2.37
CA TRP A 98 -10.18 3.29 -2.41
C TRP A 98 -9.47 4.59 -2.03
N TRP A 99 -8.49 4.46 -1.14
CA TRP A 99 -7.67 5.57 -0.64
C TRP A 99 -6.20 5.18 -0.75
N GLY A 100 -5.40 6.04 -1.39
CA GLY A 100 -3.96 5.89 -1.48
C GLY A 100 -3.25 6.71 -0.40
N LEU A 101 -2.11 6.21 0.09
CA LEU A 101 -1.20 7.02 0.90
C LEU A 101 -0.74 8.24 0.11
N LYS A 102 -0.72 9.42 0.75
CA LYS A 102 -0.16 10.64 0.19
C LYS A 102 1.04 11.08 1.01
N MET A 103 2.22 10.68 0.53
CA MET A 103 3.49 11.05 1.13
C MET A 103 3.77 12.54 0.92
N ASN A 104 4.32 13.20 1.93
CA ASN A 104 4.89 14.54 1.80
C ASN A 104 6.42 14.52 2.00
N LYS A 105 7.09 15.62 1.63
CA LYS A 105 8.56 15.71 1.70
C LYS A 105 9.07 15.63 3.14
N ASP A 106 8.34 16.17 4.11
CA ASP A 106 8.74 16.16 5.51
C ASP A 106 8.69 14.73 6.07
N GLU A 107 7.72 13.92 5.66
CA GLU A 107 7.63 12.49 6.00
C GLU A 107 8.78 11.67 5.39
N ILE A 108 9.26 12.03 4.19
CA ILE A 108 10.44 11.39 3.58
C ILE A 108 11.70 11.74 4.36
N LYS A 109 11.90 13.03 4.67
CA LYS A 109 13.05 13.50 5.47
C LYS A 109 13.05 12.92 6.88
N ALA A 110 11.88 12.81 7.50
CA ALA A 110 11.75 12.22 8.82
C ALA A 110 12.11 10.72 8.86
N ALA A 111 12.06 10.03 7.72
CA ALA A 111 12.48 8.63 7.58
C ALA A 111 13.98 8.48 7.33
N GLU A 112 14.71 9.57 7.07
CA GLU A 112 16.16 9.54 6.88
C GLU A 112 16.86 9.17 8.18
N THR A 113 17.97 8.45 8.06
CA THR A 113 18.80 8.02 9.19
C THR A 113 20.26 8.25 8.84
N GLU A 114 21.17 8.14 9.81
CA GLU A 114 22.62 8.18 9.52
C GLU A 114 23.02 7.15 8.44
N LYS A 115 22.31 6.01 8.38
CA LYS A 115 22.48 4.98 7.35
C LYS A 115 21.93 5.39 5.99
N TRP A 116 20.83 6.14 5.96
CA TRP A 116 20.12 6.53 4.74
C TRP A 116 19.90 8.06 4.64
N PRO A 117 20.98 8.88 4.52
CA PRO A 117 20.87 10.33 4.64
C PRO A 117 20.35 11.09 3.40
N PHE A 118 19.80 10.38 2.39
CA PHE A 118 19.35 10.99 1.12
C PHE A 118 18.18 10.22 0.48
N LEU A 119 17.12 9.96 1.25
CA LEU A 119 15.97 9.18 0.77
C LEU A 119 15.22 9.88 -0.37
N GLU A 120 15.24 11.20 -0.43
CA GLU A 120 14.64 11.95 -1.55
C GLU A 120 15.18 11.51 -2.93
N THR A 121 16.46 11.11 -3.01
CA THR A 121 17.08 10.62 -4.25
C THR A 121 16.52 9.27 -4.70
N PHE A 122 16.10 8.42 -3.75
CA PHE A 122 15.62 7.06 -4.01
C PHE A 122 14.10 6.97 -4.11
N THR A 123 13.35 7.87 -3.46
CA THR A 123 11.88 7.90 -3.41
C THR A 123 11.25 8.40 -4.71
N THR A 124 11.52 7.69 -5.80
CA THR A 124 11.08 8.04 -7.17
C THR A 124 9.84 7.29 -7.62
N SER A 125 9.39 6.29 -6.86
CA SER A 125 8.15 5.58 -7.18
C SER A 125 6.90 6.46 -6.96
N PRO A 126 5.77 6.16 -7.62
CA PRO A 126 4.65 7.09 -7.65
C PRO A 126 4.03 7.52 -6.31
N PRO A 127 3.97 6.69 -5.24
CA PRO A 127 3.47 7.14 -3.93
C PRO A 127 4.23 8.34 -3.34
N PHE A 128 5.48 8.57 -3.78
CA PHE A 128 6.36 9.65 -3.33
C PHE A 128 6.33 10.89 -4.25
N LYS A 129 5.49 10.89 -5.29
CA LYS A 129 5.33 12.00 -6.23
C LYS A 129 4.00 12.73 -5.97
N PRO A 130 3.90 13.56 -4.90
CA PRO A 130 2.64 14.12 -4.42
C PRO A 130 1.90 14.96 -5.45
N GLU A 131 2.61 15.57 -6.41
CA GLU A 131 1.99 16.41 -7.44
C GLU A 131 1.34 15.61 -8.58
N THR A 132 1.70 14.33 -8.74
CA THR A 132 1.21 13.52 -9.86
C THR A 132 -0.03 12.75 -9.48
N SER A 133 -1.10 12.84 -10.28
CA SER A 133 -2.30 12.02 -10.12
C SER A 133 -2.34 10.90 -11.15
N ARG A 134 -2.30 9.65 -10.67
CA ARG A 134 -2.26 8.48 -11.56
C ARG A 134 -3.63 8.03 -12.05
N TYR A 135 -4.69 8.28 -11.28
CA TYR A 135 -5.94 7.51 -11.39
C TYR A 135 -7.19 8.38 -11.58
N GLY A 136 -7.01 9.65 -11.91
CA GLY A 136 -8.11 10.60 -12.09
C GLY A 136 -7.65 12.04 -12.00
N ASN A 137 -8.50 12.95 -12.48
CA ASN A 137 -8.21 14.38 -12.57
C ASN A 137 -8.66 15.14 -11.33
N TYR A 138 -9.43 14.50 -10.44
CA TYR A 138 -9.92 15.09 -9.20
C TYR A 138 -9.32 14.32 -8.02
N ARG A 139 -8.87 15.06 -7.01
CA ARG A 139 -8.23 14.50 -5.82
C ARG A 139 -8.73 15.18 -4.57
N PHE A 140 -9.14 14.37 -3.61
CA PHE A 140 -9.44 14.77 -2.25
C PHE A 140 -8.32 14.28 -1.35
N THR A 141 -7.78 15.15 -0.50
CA THR A 141 -6.73 14.80 0.47
C THR A 141 -7.25 15.11 1.86
N PHE A 142 -7.07 14.18 2.80
CA PHE A 142 -7.42 14.38 4.19
C PHE A 142 -6.33 13.81 5.11
N PRO A 143 -6.19 14.37 6.32
CA PRO A 143 -5.55 13.67 7.42
C PRO A 143 -6.26 12.33 7.65
N LEU A 144 -5.49 11.25 7.74
CA LEU A 144 -6.04 9.92 8.00
C LEU A 144 -6.79 9.88 9.33
N SER A 145 -6.31 10.61 10.34
CA SER A 145 -6.99 10.76 11.63
C SER A 145 -8.42 11.30 11.50
N GLU A 146 -8.63 12.32 10.64
CA GLU A 146 -9.95 12.88 10.38
C GLU A 146 -10.83 11.88 9.61
N LEU A 147 -10.28 11.24 8.58
CA LEU A 147 -11.01 10.23 7.81
C LEU A 147 -11.46 9.06 8.71
N MET A 148 -10.60 8.60 9.61
CA MET A 148 -10.91 7.54 10.57
C MET A 148 -11.98 7.96 11.58
N LYS A 149 -11.94 9.23 12.02
CA LYS A 149 -12.99 9.80 12.88
C LYS A 149 -14.35 9.82 12.16
N TRP A 150 -14.40 10.32 10.93
CA TRP A 150 -15.65 10.32 10.15
C TRP A 150 -16.15 8.90 9.90
N TYR A 151 -15.27 7.96 9.55
CA TYR A 151 -15.65 6.57 9.36
C TYR A 151 -16.23 5.95 10.64
N LYS A 152 -15.61 6.21 11.80
CA LYS A 152 -16.12 5.78 13.11
C LYS A 152 -17.54 6.31 13.37
N GLU A 153 -17.77 7.59 13.12
CA GLU A 153 -19.07 8.24 13.36
C GLU A 153 -20.14 7.76 12.36
N GLN A 154 -19.81 7.69 11.07
CA GLN A 154 -20.76 7.46 9.99
C GLN A 154 -21.01 5.97 9.68
N ASN A 155 -20.01 5.12 9.89
CA ASN A 155 -20.05 3.72 9.45
C ASN A 155 -19.96 2.72 10.61
N CYS A 156 -19.44 3.11 11.77
CA CYS A 156 -19.22 2.20 12.90
C CYS A 156 -20.14 2.48 14.11
N ALA A 157 -21.15 3.34 13.97
CA ALA A 157 -22.01 3.77 15.08
C ALA A 157 -21.21 4.25 16.32
N GLY A 158 -20.09 4.96 16.07
CA GLY A 158 -19.20 5.47 17.11
C GLY A 158 -18.22 4.43 17.69
N LYS A 159 -18.22 3.17 17.23
CA LYS A 159 -17.25 2.15 17.65
C LYS A 159 -15.95 2.24 16.86
N GLU A 160 -14.83 1.81 17.44
CA GLU A 160 -13.55 1.81 16.74
C GLU A 160 -13.60 0.93 15.48
N PRO A 161 -13.17 1.45 14.31
CA PRO A 161 -13.07 0.67 13.08
C PRO A 161 -12.06 -0.48 13.22
N VAL A 162 -12.31 -1.58 12.53
CA VAL A 162 -11.41 -2.74 12.49
C VAL A 162 -10.56 -2.67 11.24
N LEU A 163 -9.24 -2.82 11.40
CA LEU A 163 -8.27 -2.82 10.30
C LEU A 163 -7.74 -4.25 10.08
N ARG A 164 -7.78 -4.71 8.82
CA ARG A 164 -7.36 -6.05 8.41
C ARG A 164 -6.40 -6.01 7.23
N MET A 165 -5.52 -7.00 7.15
CA MET A 165 -4.72 -7.25 5.94
C MET A 165 -5.64 -7.76 4.85
N HIS A 166 -5.89 -6.96 3.81
CA HIS A 166 -6.82 -7.36 2.76
C HIS A 166 -6.09 -8.15 1.67
N GLU A 167 -5.11 -7.55 1.00
CA GLU A 167 -4.46 -8.16 -0.16
C GLU A 167 -3.03 -7.63 -0.37
N THR A 168 -2.19 -8.45 -1.00
CA THR A 168 -1.05 -7.98 -1.79
C THR A 168 -1.46 -7.97 -3.25
N VAL A 169 -1.47 -6.80 -3.89
CA VAL A 169 -1.82 -6.63 -5.31
C VAL A 169 -0.56 -6.31 -6.10
N THR A 170 -0.38 -6.97 -7.24
CA THR A 170 0.69 -6.67 -8.20
C THR A 170 0.12 -6.22 -9.54
N TYR A 171 0.72 -5.17 -10.08
CA TYR A 171 0.36 -4.64 -11.40
C TYR A 171 1.59 -4.01 -12.07
N LYS A 172 1.95 -4.48 -13.26
CA LYS A 172 3.17 -4.08 -13.99
C LYS A 172 4.42 -4.28 -13.11
N GLN A 173 4.93 -3.20 -12.52
CA GLN A 173 6.09 -3.19 -11.62
C GLN A 173 5.72 -2.76 -10.18
N GLU A 174 4.43 -2.51 -9.93
CA GLU A 174 3.92 -2.00 -8.67
C GLU A 174 3.45 -3.14 -7.77
N ILE A 175 3.77 -3.02 -6.48
CA ILE A 175 3.30 -3.89 -5.41
C ILE A 175 2.55 -3.01 -4.41
N MET A 176 1.31 -3.39 -4.11
CA MET A 176 0.44 -2.65 -3.21
C MET A 176 -0.03 -3.56 -2.09
N TYR A 177 0.16 -3.11 -0.84
CA TYR A 177 -0.52 -3.69 0.32
C TYR A 177 -1.79 -2.91 0.58
N THR A 178 -2.92 -3.61 0.58
CA THR A 178 -4.22 -2.98 0.82
C THR A 178 -4.71 -3.33 2.21
N VAL A 179 -5.11 -2.30 2.95
CA VAL A 179 -5.71 -2.44 4.28
C VAL A 179 -7.23 -2.32 4.15
N LEU A 180 -7.95 -3.32 4.63
CA LEU A 180 -9.41 -3.25 4.74
C LEU A 180 -9.76 -2.55 6.05
N ILE A 181 -10.62 -1.55 5.97
CA ILE A 181 -11.20 -0.85 7.12
C ILE A 181 -12.70 -1.12 7.09
N HIS A 182 -13.24 -1.70 8.16
CA HIS A 182 -14.65 -2.03 8.25
C HIS A 182 -15.23 -1.79 9.66
N SER A 183 -16.55 -1.66 9.74
CA SER A 183 -17.26 -1.59 11.03
C SER A 183 -17.16 -2.92 11.78
N PRO A 184 -17.01 -2.90 13.12
CA PRO A 184 -16.93 -4.11 13.94
C PRO A 184 -18.18 -5.01 13.82
N GLU A 185 -19.32 -4.47 13.38
CA GLU A 185 -20.55 -5.24 13.14
C GLU A 185 -20.39 -6.26 12.02
N TYR A 186 -19.45 -6.03 11.10
CA TYR A 186 -19.13 -6.95 9.99
C TYR A 186 -17.93 -7.84 10.30
N ASN A 187 -17.54 -8.01 11.56
CA ASN A 187 -16.38 -8.85 11.93
C ASN A 187 -16.48 -10.28 11.40
N GLU A 188 -17.66 -10.92 11.47
CA GLU A 188 -17.84 -12.27 10.94
C GLU A 188 -17.72 -12.34 9.42
N HIS A 189 -18.06 -11.25 8.71
CA HIS A 189 -17.99 -11.19 7.24
C HIS A 189 -16.56 -11.09 6.71
N PHE A 190 -15.62 -10.62 7.55
CA PHE A 190 -14.23 -10.38 7.17
C PHE A 190 -13.25 -11.15 8.05
N ARG A 191 -13.72 -12.19 8.74
CA ARG A 191 -12.94 -12.94 9.73
C ARG A 191 -11.75 -13.69 9.11
N GLU A 192 -11.84 -14.00 7.83
CA GLU A 192 -10.82 -14.65 7.01
C GLU A 192 -9.60 -13.75 6.75
N TYR A 193 -9.78 -12.43 6.78
CA TYR A 193 -8.69 -11.48 6.68
C TYR A 193 -8.05 -11.27 8.06
N PRO A 194 -6.75 -11.53 8.25
CA PRO A 194 -6.12 -11.36 9.55
C PRO A 194 -6.09 -9.88 9.98
N LEU A 195 -5.97 -9.64 11.28
CA LEU A 195 -5.91 -8.27 11.81
C LEU A 195 -4.63 -7.57 11.32
N LEU A 196 -4.70 -6.27 11.06
CA LEU A 196 -3.56 -5.51 10.54
C LEU A 196 -2.34 -5.58 11.47
N LYS A 197 -2.52 -5.75 12.78
CA LYS A 197 -1.42 -5.90 13.76
C LYS A 197 -0.50 -7.11 13.49
N GLU A 198 -0.96 -8.06 12.69
CA GLU A 198 -0.19 -9.25 12.28
C GLU A 198 0.69 -8.99 11.05
N SER A 199 0.54 -7.82 10.41
CA SER A 199 1.35 -7.40 9.26
C SER A 199 2.73 -6.92 9.71
N GLU A 200 3.78 -7.45 9.11
CA GLU A 200 5.15 -6.94 9.30
C GLU A 200 5.40 -5.63 8.54
N TRP A 201 4.64 -5.38 7.46
CA TRP A 201 4.95 -4.34 6.47
C TRP A 201 4.13 -3.06 6.62
N VAL A 202 2.98 -3.16 7.29
CA VAL A 202 1.99 -2.07 7.41
C VAL A 202 1.39 -2.12 8.80
N ARG A 203 1.44 -1.02 9.54
CA ARG A 203 0.81 -0.85 10.84
C ARG A 203 -0.02 0.44 10.85
N TYR A 204 -0.98 0.52 11.75
CA TYR A 204 -1.71 1.76 12.03
C TYR A 204 -1.47 2.17 13.47
N GLN A 205 -0.99 3.39 13.68
CA GLN A 205 -0.67 3.92 14.99
C GLN A 205 -0.83 5.44 14.99
N ASP A 206 -1.45 5.99 16.04
CA ASP A 206 -1.57 7.44 16.28
C ASP A 206 -2.10 8.23 15.07
N GLY A 207 -3.11 7.69 14.38
CA GLY A 207 -3.72 8.34 13.22
C GLY A 207 -2.86 8.28 11.94
N LYS A 208 -1.80 7.47 11.92
CA LYS A 208 -0.87 7.32 10.79
C LYS A 208 -0.77 5.87 10.34
N ILE A 209 -0.50 5.67 9.05
CA ILE A 209 -0.03 4.39 8.53
C ILE A 209 1.50 4.38 8.61
N ILE A 210 2.02 3.40 9.34
CA ILE A 210 3.44 3.09 9.35
C ILE A 210 3.67 2.05 8.25
N TRP A 211 4.41 2.42 7.21
CA TRP A 211 4.67 1.60 6.04
C TRP A 211 6.16 1.30 5.93
N LYS A 212 6.52 0.02 6.10
CA LYS A 212 7.87 -0.51 5.87
C LYS A 212 8.01 -0.82 4.38
N ALA A 213 8.29 0.21 3.60
CA ALA A 213 8.39 0.13 2.15
C ALA A 213 9.62 -0.68 1.72
N GLN A 214 9.39 -1.68 0.88
CA GLN A 214 10.46 -2.54 0.36
C GLN A 214 10.99 -2.09 -0.99
N ALA A 215 10.21 -1.31 -1.74
CA ALA A 215 10.60 -0.77 -3.04
C ALA A 215 10.16 0.69 -3.13
N ILE A 216 11.13 1.59 -3.10
CA ILE A 216 10.89 3.05 -3.10
C ILE A 216 11.29 3.71 -4.44
N CYS A 217 12.08 3.00 -5.25
CA CYS A 217 12.60 3.45 -6.54
C CYS A 217 11.76 2.95 -7.72
N GLU A 218 11.61 3.76 -8.76
CA GLU A 218 10.94 3.33 -10.00
C GLU A 218 11.90 2.53 -10.91
N THR A 219 13.12 3.03 -11.15
CA THR A 219 14.05 2.50 -12.16
C THR A 219 15.39 2.01 -11.60
N HIS A 220 15.66 2.21 -10.31
CA HIS A 220 16.92 1.83 -9.64
C HIS A 220 18.20 2.37 -10.31
N TRP A 221 18.16 3.60 -10.86
CA TRP A 221 19.34 4.24 -11.47
C TRP A 221 20.44 4.64 -10.48
N TYR A 222 20.07 4.84 -9.21
CA TYR A 222 21.01 5.15 -8.14
C TYR A 222 21.35 3.91 -7.35
N GLN A 223 22.63 3.77 -7.01
CA GLN A 223 23.13 2.75 -6.10
C GLN A 223 23.67 3.39 -4.83
N PHE A 224 23.46 2.72 -3.71
CA PHE A 224 24.10 3.06 -2.45
C PHE A 224 25.46 2.40 -2.38
N VAL A 225 26.52 3.20 -2.43
CA VAL A 225 27.89 2.74 -2.19
C VAL A 225 28.22 3.08 -0.74
N SER A 226 28.15 2.09 0.16
CA SER A 226 28.67 2.27 1.52
C SER A 226 30.18 2.42 1.44
N GLY A 227 30.71 3.57 1.82
CA GLY A 227 32.16 3.77 1.87
C GLY A 227 32.76 3.01 3.05
N GLU A 228 33.42 1.88 2.81
CA GLU A 228 34.71 1.68 3.45
C GLU A 228 35.74 2.28 2.50
N ILE A 229 36.29 3.44 2.88
CA ILE A 229 37.55 3.87 2.28
C ILE A 229 38.57 2.86 2.78
N VAL A 230 38.91 1.89 1.94
CA VAL A 230 40.12 1.09 2.12
C VAL A 230 41.28 2.09 2.07
N LYS A 231 41.87 2.37 3.24
CA LYS A 231 43.13 3.09 3.34
C LYS A 231 44.27 2.19 2.86
#